data_AF-A0A424SQX3-F1
#
_entry.id   AF-A0A424SQX3-F1
#
_cell.length_a   1.000
_cell.length_b   1.000
_cell.length_c   1.000
_cell.angle_alpha   90.00
_cell.angle_beta   90.00
_cell.angle_gamma   90.00
#
_symmetry.space_group_name_H-M   'P 1'
#
loop_
_entity.id
_entity.type
_entity.pdbx_description
1 polymer ?
#
loop_
_entity_poly.entity_id
_entity_poly.type
_entity_poly.pdbx_seq_one_letter_code
_entity_poly.pdbx_strand_id
1 'polypeptide(L)'
;MSSWKNTDAAASAPLWAVAAIRKEPTSANRTDLFGDTTADNFITGVTMGLFNFKDTETQSGKIAHAGWNLKTTGSGGRASRIQFETLVALTNSADA
;
A
#
# COMPACT_ATOMS: atom_id res chain seq x y z
N MET A 1 20.58 -2.13 6.09
CA MET A 1 19.77 -0.94 5.73
C MET A 1 18.39 -1.44 5.37
N SER A 2 17.33 -0.95 6.00
CA SER A 2 15.96 -1.28 5.59
C SER A 2 15.74 -0.82 4.15
N SER A 3 15.04 -1.61 3.33
CA SER A 3 14.69 -1.28 1.95
C SER A 3 13.54 -0.26 1.84
N TRP A 4 13.28 0.47 2.94
CA TRP A 4 12.16 1.39 3.14
C TRP A 4 12.52 2.48 4.16
N LYS A 5 11.81 3.61 4.11
CA LYS A 5 11.87 4.72 5.07
C LYS A 5 10.46 5.01 5.62
N ASN A 6 10.36 5.91 6.60
CA ASN A 6 9.09 6.33 7.21
C ASN A 6 8.39 7.50 6.49
N THR A 7 9.08 8.18 5.56
CA THR A 7 8.51 9.23 4.69
C THR A 7 7.52 8.62 3.69
N ASP A 8 6.34 9.22 3.54
CA ASP A 8 5.32 8.83 2.55
C ASP A 8 5.70 9.28 1.14
N ALA A 9 6.65 8.58 0.54
CA ALA A 9 7.10 8.81 -0.83
C ALA A 9 7.36 7.48 -1.54
N ALA A 10 7.13 7.42 -2.86
CA ALA A 10 7.40 6.24 -3.67
C ALA A 10 8.84 5.71 -3.47
N ALA A 11 9.83 6.62 -3.36
CA ALA A 11 11.22 6.26 -3.14
C ALA A 11 11.49 5.60 -1.78
N SER A 12 10.62 5.83 -0.81
CA SER A 12 10.68 5.33 0.57
C SER A 12 9.90 4.03 0.76
N ALA A 13 9.02 3.67 -0.18
CA ALA A 13 8.22 2.46 -0.09
C ALA A 13 9.08 1.18 -0.17
N PRO A 14 8.70 0.08 0.53
CA PRO A 14 9.41 -1.19 0.45
C PRO A 14 9.36 -1.77 -0.96
N LEU A 15 10.52 -1.91 -1.60
CA LEU A 15 10.60 -2.43 -2.98
C LEU A 15 9.98 -3.83 -3.13
N TRP A 16 10.12 -4.66 -2.10
CA TRP A 16 9.57 -6.02 -2.08
C TRP A 16 8.04 -6.08 -1.96
N ALA A 17 7.36 -4.97 -1.62
CA ALA A 17 5.88 -4.94 -1.57
C ALA A 17 5.25 -5.24 -2.93
N VAL A 18 5.97 -4.95 -4.02
CA VAL A 18 5.58 -5.27 -5.40
C VAL A 18 5.47 -6.79 -5.63
N ALA A 19 6.23 -7.60 -4.90
CA ALA A 19 6.12 -9.05 -5.00
C ALA A 19 4.77 -9.58 -4.47
N ALA A 20 4.14 -8.88 -3.52
CA ALA A 20 2.83 -9.25 -2.99
C ALA A 20 1.73 -9.21 -4.06
N ILE A 21 1.90 -8.36 -5.08
CA ILE A 21 1.01 -8.25 -6.24
C ILE A 21 1.49 -9.07 -7.45
N ARG A 22 2.45 -9.98 -7.25
CA ARG A 22 3.04 -10.85 -8.29
C ARG A 22 3.68 -10.08 -9.45
N LYS A 23 4.27 -8.92 -9.16
CA LYS A 23 5.07 -8.15 -10.11
C LYS A 23 6.54 -8.19 -9.71
N GLU A 24 7.41 -7.98 -10.69
CA GLU A 24 8.86 -7.91 -10.44
C GLU A 24 9.19 -6.68 -9.56
N PRO A 25 9.96 -6.82 -8.47
CA PRO A 25 10.37 -5.71 -7.60
C PRO A 25 11.31 -4.70 -8.30
N THR A 26 10.76 -3.89 -9.21
CA THR A 26 11.47 -2.81 -9.89
C THR A 26 11.07 -1.45 -9.31
N SER A 27 11.94 -0.44 -9.46
CA SER A 27 11.63 0.92 -9.02
C SER A 27 10.41 1.50 -9.75
N ALA A 28 10.20 1.14 -11.02
CA ALA A 28 9.02 1.53 -11.79
C ALA A 28 7.74 0.95 -11.18
N ASN A 29 7.68 -0.38 -11.00
CA ASN A 29 6.50 -1.04 -10.44
C ASN A 29 6.19 -0.58 -9.01
N ARG A 30 7.21 -0.24 -8.21
CA ARG A 30 7.00 0.36 -6.87
C ARG A 30 6.39 1.75 -6.96
N THR A 31 6.88 2.59 -7.88
CA THR A 31 6.31 3.92 -8.12
C THR A 31 4.87 3.80 -8.59
N ASP A 32 4.58 2.86 -9.49
CA ASP A 32 3.22 2.62 -9.98
C ASP A 32 2.30 2.13 -8.85
N LEU A 33 2.80 1.29 -7.93
CA LEU A 33 2.00 0.75 -6.82
C LEU A 33 1.77 1.79 -5.70
N PHE A 34 2.69 2.72 -5.52
CA PHE A 34 2.62 3.73 -4.47
C PHE A 34 1.42 4.67 -4.69
N GLY A 35 0.53 4.74 -3.69
CA GLY A 35 -0.64 5.61 -3.75
C GLY A 35 -1.68 5.24 -4.81
N ASP A 36 -1.55 4.09 -5.49
CA ASP A 36 -2.44 3.75 -6.59
C ASP A 36 -3.87 3.49 -6.13
N THR A 37 -4.81 4.02 -6.91
CA THR A 37 -6.24 3.85 -6.71
C THR A 37 -6.96 3.48 -8.01
N THR A 38 -6.18 3.14 -9.05
CA THR A 38 -6.69 2.81 -10.38
C THR A 38 -7.17 1.36 -10.41
N ALA A 39 -8.41 1.15 -10.84
CA ALA A 39 -8.92 -0.20 -11.07
C ALA A 39 -8.18 -0.88 -12.22
N ASP A 40 -7.99 -2.19 -12.11
CA ASP A 40 -7.45 -3.06 -13.17
C ASP A 40 -6.00 -2.77 -13.59
N ASN A 41 -5.29 -1.89 -12.88
CA ASN A 41 -3.92 -1.48 -13.22
C ASN A 41 -2.91 -2.63 -13.10
N PHE A 42 -3.07 -3.48 -12.08
CA PHE A 42 -2.17 -4.63 -11.83
C PHE A 42 -2.82 -5.99 -12.07
N ILE A 43 -4.06 -6.15 -11.59
CA ILE A 43 -4.85 -7.37 -11.63
C ILE A 43 -6.29 -6.98 -12.00
N THR A 44 -6.84 -7.59 -13.03
CA THR A 44 -8.23 -7.37 -13.44
C THR A 44 -9.21 -7.74 -12.32
N GLY A 45 -10.20 -6.89 -12.11
CA GLY A 45 -11.23 -6.99 -11.10
C GLY A 45 -10.80 -6.49 -9.72
N VAL A 46 -9.64 -5.83 -9.59
CA VAL A 46 -9.10 -5.37 -8.31
C VAL A 46 -8.51 -3.97 -8.44
N THR A 47 -8.73 -3.13 -7.43
CA THR A 47 -8.00 -1.88 -7.22
C THR A 47 -7.02 -2.09 -6.08
N MET A 48 -5.73 -1.82 -6.32
CA MET A 48 -4.67 -2.04 -5.34
C MET A 48 -3.75 -0.83 -5.25
N GLY A 49 -3.23 -0.57 -4.05
CA GLY A 49 -2.24 0.47 -3.83
C GLY A 49 -1.49 0.28 -2.51
N LEU A 50 -0.26 0.77 -2.46
CA LEU A 50 0.57 0.77 -1.27
C LEU A 50 0.61 2.18 -0.65
N PHE A 51 0.27 2.28 0.63
CA PHE A 51 0.11 3.55 1.33
C PHE A 51 0.90 3.54 2.64
N ASN A 52 1.46 4.69 3.04
CA ASN A 52 2.12 4.84 4.33
C ASN A 52 1.23 5.60 5.32
N PHE A 53 0.33 4.89 5.99
CA PHE A 53 -0.64 5.53 6.89
C PHE A 53 0.01 6.07 8.16
N LYS A 54 -0.52 7.19 8.65
CA LYS A 54 -0.21 7.77 9.96
C LYS A 54 -1.10 7.18 11.05
N ASP A 55 -0.67 7.34 12.31
CA ASP A 55 -1.45 6.91 13.48
C ASP A 55 -2.86 7.53 13.50
N THR A 56 -3.01 8.77 13.03
CA THR A 56 -4.31 9.43 13.00
C THR A 56 -5.29 8.81 12.01
N GLU A 57 -4.80 8.12 10.97
CA GLU A 57 -5.60 7.50 9.91
C GLU A 57 -6.10 6.10 10.30
N THR A 58 -5.46 5.45 11.26
CA THR A 58 -5.85 4.10 11.75
C THR A 58 -7.05 4.13 12.71
N GLN A 59 -7.37 5.31 13.27
CA GLN A 59 -8.41 5.49 14.28
C GLN A 59 -9.82 5.07 13.83
N SER A 60 -10.05 4.94 12.52
CA SER A 60 -11.33 4.43 11.98
C SER A 60 -11.56 2.93 12.20
N GLY A 61 -10.57 2.20 12.74
CA GLY A 61 -10.63 0.76 12.99
C GLY A 61 -10.53 -0.11 11.73
N LYS A 62 -10.43 0.51 10.55
CA LYS A 62 -10.29 -0.21 9.26
C LYS A 62 -8.86 -0.61 8.95
N ILE A 63 -7.89 0.19 9.38
CA ILE A 63 -6.45 -0.02 9.19
C ILE A 63 -5.88 -0.43 10.54
N ALA A 64 -5.20 -1.57 10.60
CA ALA A 64 -4.74 -2.13 11.88
C ALA A 64 -3.55 -1.37 12.47
N HIS A 65 -2.64 -0.84 11.65
CA HIS A 65 -1.42 -0.19 12.11
C HIS A 65 -0.92 0.87 11.13
N ALA A 66 -0.27 1.92 11.66
CA ALA A 66 0.42 2.92 10.87
C ALA A 66 1.66 2.33 10.16
N GLY A 67 2.06 2.92 9.05
CA GLY A 67 3.13 2.41 8.21
C GLY A 67 2.66 1.90 6.86
N TRP A 68 3.49 1.07 6.23
CA TRP A 68 3.28 0.60 4.86
C TRP A 68 2.20 -0.49 4.83
N ASN A 69 1.07 -0.18 4.21
CA ASN A 69 -0.08 -1.06 4.09
C ASN A 69 -0.47 -1.25 2.61
N LEU A 70 -0.68 -2.49 2.21
CA LEU A 70 -1.27 -2.83 0.92
C LEU A 70 -2.79 -2.78 1.06
N LYS A 71 -3.42 -1.85 0.35
CA LYS A 71 -4.89 -1.74 0.28
C LYS A 71 -5.37 -2.47 -0.96
N THR A 72 -6.34 -3.36 -0.78
CA THR A 72 -6.98 -4.12 -1.86
C THR A 72 -8.48 -3.90 -1.81
N THR A 73 -9.08 -3.49 -2.93
CA THR A 73 -10.52 -3.33 -3.08
C THR A 73 -11.01 -4.22 -4.21
N GLY A 74 -12.02 -5.04 -3.93
CA GLY A 74 -12.69 -5.84 -4.97
C GLY A 74 -13.52 -4.99 -5.93
N SER A 75 -14.05 -5.60 -6.98
CA SER A 75 -14.93 -4.96 -7.97
C SER A 75 -16.31 -5.65 -8.03
N GLY A 76 -17.27 -5.02 -8.73
CA GLY A 76 -18.62 -5.55 -8.91
C GLY A 76 -19.33 -5.81 -7.57
N GLY A 77 -19.93 -7.00 -7.41
CA GLY A 77 -20.57 -7.42 -6.15
C GLY A 77 -19.61 -7.56 -4.94
N ARG A 78 -18.30 -7.35 -5.15
CA ARG A 78 -17.26 -7.33 -4.12
C ARG A 78 -16.69 -5.93 -3.86
N ALA A 79 -17.26 -4.87 -4.43
CA ALA A 79 -16.77 -3.50 -4.27
C ALA A 79 -16.63 -3.05 -2.80
N SER A 80 -17.49 -3.53 -1.91
CA SER A 80 -17.42 -3.23 -0.48
C SER A 80 -16.38 -4.08 0.29
N ARG A 81 -15.71 -5.03 -0.37
CA ARG A 81 -14.64 -5.83 0.25
C ARG A 81 -13.33 -5.07 0.13
N ILE A 82 -13.02 -4.33 1.18
CA ILE A 82 -11.78 -3.56 1.32
C ILE A 82 -10.93 -4.26 2.37
N GLN A 83 -9.70 -4.61 2.01
CA GLN A 83 -8.71 -5.22 2.90
C GLN A 83 -7.49 -4.32 2.99
N PHE A 84 -6.93 -4.23 4.18
CA PHE A 84 -5.67 -3.57 4.45
C PHE A 84 -4.73 -4.60 5.05
N GLU A 85 -3.59 -4.82 4.41
CA GLU A 85 -2.52 -5.69 4.90
C GLU A 85 -1.33 -4.84 5.32
N THR A 86 -1.02 -4.84 6.62
CA THR A 86 0.16 -4.13 7.14
C THR A 86 1.42 -4.92 6.79
N LEU A 87 2.25 -4.36 5.91
CA LEU A 87 3.53 -4.93 5.50
C LEU A 87 4.68 -4.47 6.40
N VAL A 88 4.64 -3.20 6.84
CA VAL A 88 5.62 -2.63 7.76
C VAL A 88 4.89 -1.75 8.78
N ALA A 89 5.01 -2.12 10.05
CA ALA A 89 4.52 -1.31 11.17
C ALA A 89 5.50 -0.17 11.48
N LEU A 90 5.00 1.07 11.52
CA LEU A 90 5.75 2.27 11.89
C LEU A 90 5.04 3.00 13.03
N THR A 91 5.78 3.67 13.90
CA THR A 91 5.24 4.56 14.95
C THR A 91 5.48 6.04 14.65
N ASN A 92 6.03 6.33 13.47
CA ASN A 92 6.48 7.67 13.07
C ASN A 92 6.39 7.87 11.55
N SER A 93 5.31 7.37 10.91
CA SER A 93 5.04 7.71 9.51
C SER A 93 5.02 9.24 9.34
N ALA A 94 5.72 9.72 8.32
CA ALA A 94 5.95 11.14 8.07
C ALA A 94 5.47 11.52 6.67
N ASP A 95 5.08 12.78 6.51
CA ASP A 95 4.77 13.35 5.19
C ASP A 95 5.99 13.33 4.25
N ALA A 96 5.70 13.43 2.95
CA ALA A 96 6.69 13.44 1.86
C ALA A 96 7.74 14.56 1.98
#